data_AF-A0A919SNZ5-F1
#
_entry.id   AF-A0A919SNZ5-F1
#
_cell.length_a   1.000
_cell.length_b   1.000
_cell.length_c   1.000
_cell.angle_alpha   90.00
_cell.angle_beta   90.00
_cell.angle_gamma   90.00
#
_symmetry.space_group_name_H-M   'P 1'
#
loop_
_entity.id
_entity.type
_entity.pdbx_description
1 polymer ?
#
loop_
_entity_poly.entity_id
_entity_poly.type
_entity_poly.pdbx_seq_one_letter_code
_entity_poly.pdbx_strand_id
1 'polypeptide(L)'
;MDDDRPVDSVPTQTLEAFADTIIPGAQRFPGDRAISGVTAEDGAVAAGALAVLADPALGLADALNGMAGLLNMHAGDYARKHDVRLDPTVPAFVALSFDERTALVQDLTDPGHPEREVWFGAALFCTMAFDSAPHLSTTDALAQGHPGLSLIGFAAPEPDGLWRFPRFSYERALADPHPDTTSTGSPA
;
A
#
# COMPACT_ATOMS: atom_id res chain seq x y z
N MET A 1 -9.17 0.24 -30.25
CA MET A 1 -7.73 0.08 -30.00
C MET A 1 -7.68 -0.97 -28.93
N ASP A 2 -7.55 -2.23 -29.35
CA ASP A 2 -7.63 -3.38 -28.46
C ASP A 2 -6.39 -3.37 -27.55
N ASP A 3 -6.67 -3.32 -26.27
CA ASP A 3 -5.70 -3.26 -25.18
C ASP A 3 -5.26 -4.70 -24.88
N ASP A 4 -4.24 -5.18 -25.61
CA ASP A 4 -3.68 -6.53 -25.53
C ASP A 4 -2.85 -6.77 -24.24
N ARG A 5 -3.26 -6.14 -23.13
CA ARG A 5 -2.65 -6.36 -21.82
C ARG A 5 -3.20 -7.66 -21.21
N PRO A 6 -2.34 -8.51 -20.64
CA PRO A 6 -2.79 -9.71 -19.96
C PRO A 6 -3.78 -9.32 -18.86
N VAL A 7 -4.98 -9.91 -18.90
CA VAL A 7 -5.97 -9.73 -17.84
C VAL A 7 -5.35 -10.23 -16.54
N ASP A 8 -5.25 -9.34 -15.56
CA ASP A 8 -4.72 -9.68 -14.24
C ASP A 8 -5.50 -10.86 -13.63
N SER A 9 -4.81 -11.72 -12.91
CA SER A 9 -5.44 -12.86 -12.26
C SER A 9 -6.49 -12.41 -11.23
N VAL A 10 -7.48 -13.26 -10.95
CA VAL A 10 -8.50 -12.98 -9.91
C VAL A 10 -7.87 -12.59 -8.55
N PRO A 11 -6.84 -13.32 -8.04
CA PRO A 11 -6.13 -12.90 -6.85
C PRO A 11 -5.50 -11.51 -6.96
N THR A 12 -4.80 -11.23 -8.06
CA THR A 12 -4.17 -9.93 -8.32
C THR A 12 -5.19 -8.79 -8.25
N GLN A 13 -6.26 -8.86 -9.04
CA GLN A 13 -7.29 -7.81 -9.07
C GLN A 13 -7.94 -7.59 -7.70
N THR A 14 -8.18 -8.68 -6.96
CA THR A 14 -8.79 -8.64 -5.63
C THR A 14 -7.87 -7.95 -4.62
N LEU A 15 -6.59 -8.30 -4.60
CA LEU A 15 -5.61 -7.73 -3.67
C LEU A 15 -5.25 -6.29 -4.02
N GLU A 16 -5.22 -5.94 -5.31
CA GLU A 16 -5.08 -4.55 -5.76
C GLU A 16 -6.26 -3.69 -5.32
N ALA A 17 -7.49 -4.19 -5.49
CA ALA A 17 -8.68 -3.49 -5.01
C ALA A 17 -8.68 -3.31 -3.50
N PHE A 18 -8.17 -4.29 -2.74
CA PHE A 18 -7.99 -4.15 -1.30
C PHE A 18 -6.97 -3.05 -0.98
N ALA A 19 -5.79 -3.09 -1.60
CA ALA A 19 -4.75 -2.08 -1.37
C ALA A 19 -5.22 -0.65 -1.73
N ASP A 20 -5.92 -0.49 -2.86
CA ASP A 20 -6.56 0.77 -3.26
C ASP A 20 -7.63 1.24 -2.24
N THR A 21 -8.31 0.31 -1.57
CA THR A 21 -9.26 0.67 -0.50
C THR A 21 -8.55 1.24 0.74
N ILE A 22 -7.30 0.84 1.01
CA ILE A 22 -6.52 1.34 2.16
C ILE A 22 -5.90 2.71 1.88
N ILE A 23 -5.19 2.84 0.75
CA ILE A 23 -4.66 4.12 0.26
C ILE A 23 -5.06 4.26 -1.21
N PRO A 24 -6.10 5.05 -1.50
CA PRO A 24 -6.66 5.14 -2.85
C PRO A 24 -5.73 5.83 -3.82
N GLY A 25 -5.73 5.33 -5.06
CA GLY A 25 -4.91 5.84 -6.13
C GLY A 25 -5.66 6.13 -7.43
N ALA A 26 -4.97 6.80 -8.34
CA ALA A 26 -5.39 7.00 -9.72
C ALA A 26 -5.48 5.68 -10.48
N GLN A 27 -6.50 5.56 -11.34
CA GLN A 27 -6.63 4.40 -12.23
C GLN A 27 -5.42 4.31 -13.16
N ARG A 28 -4.96 3.08 -13.44
CA ARG A 28 -3.91 2.84 -14.45
C ARG A 28 -4.38 3.20 -15.86
N PHE A 29 -5.68 3.08 -16.12
CA PHE A 29 -6.32 3.33 -17.41
C PHE A 29 -7.84 3.52 -17.24
N PRO A 30 -8.51 4.14 -18.23
CA PRO A 30 -9.97 4.23 -18.22
C PRO A 30 -10.63 2.85 -18.16
N GLY A 31 -11.41 2.59 -17.12
CA GLY A 31 -12.10 1.31 -16.93
C GLY A 31 -11.37 0.29 -16.06
N ASP A 32 -10.22 0.65 -15.47
CA ASP A 32 -9.60 -0.14 -14.40
C ASP A 32 -10.64 -0.41 -13.30
N ARG A 33 -10.92 -1.69 -13.04
CA ARG A 33 -11.91 -2.09 -12.04
C ARG A 33 -11.29 -2.32 -10.67
N ALA A 34 -10.02 -2.71 -10.62
CA ALA A 34 -9.34 -2.98 -9.37
C ALA A 34 -9.06 -1.66 -8.64
N ILE A 35 -8.51 -0.67 -9.35
CA ILE A 35 -8.22 0.66 -8.81
C ILE A 35 -9.41 1.59 -9.08
N SER A 36 -10.03 2.09 -8.02
CA SER A 36 -11.27 2.86 -8.08
C SER A 36 -11.10 4.24 -8.72
N GLY A 37 -9.91 4.86 -8.61
CA GLY A 37 -9.67 6.19 -9.15
C GLY A 37 -10.35 7.32 -8.39
N VAL A 38 -10.69 7.12 -7.11
CA VAL A 38 -11.33 8.17 -6.30
C VAL A 38 -10.39 9.35 -6.01
N THR A 39 -9.08 9.16 -6.19
CA THR A 39 -8.06 10.21 -6.16
C THR A 39 -7.36 10.31 -7.52
N ALA A 40 -6.76 11.48 -7.80
CA ALA A 40 -5.94 11.71 -8.98
C ALA A 40 -4.44 11.43 -8.73
N GLU A 41 -4.08 11.14 -7.48
CA GLU A 41 -2.72 10.88 -7.03
C GLU A 41 -2.46 9.37 -6.96
N ASP A 42 -1.20 8.98 -6.96
CA ASP A 42 -0.81 7.57 -6.84
C ASP A 42 -1.07 7.06 -5.40
N GLY A 43 -1.62 5.84 -5.30
CA GLY A 43 -1.96 5.20 -4.03
C GLY A 43 -1.10 3.98 -3.71
N ALA A 44 -1.58 3.11 -2.81
CA ALA A 44 -0.85 1.90 -2.36
C ALA A 44 -0.50 0.95 -3.52
N VAL A 45 -1.36 0.80 -4.52
CA VAL A 45 -1.09 -0.07 -5.67
C VAL A 45 0.11 0.44 -6.47
N ALA A 46 0.14 1.73 -6.79
CA ALA A 46 1.27 2.38 -7.47
C ALA A 46 2.54 2.37 -6.62
N ALA A 47 2.41 2.41 -5.29
CA ALA A 47 3.51 2.26 -4.34
C ALA A 47 4.02 0.81 -4.17
N GLY A 48 3.50 -0.16 -4.94
CA GLY A 48 4.00 -1.53 -4.91
C GLY A 48 3.44 -2.39 -3.78
N ALA A 49 2.21 -2.15 -3.31
CA ALA A 49 1.58 -2.95 -2.25
C ALA A 49 1.58 -4.46 -2.52
N LEU A 50 1.36 -4.89 -3.77
CA LEU A 50 1.42 -6.31 -4.12
C LEU A 50 2.84 -6.89 -4.00
N ALA A 51 3.87 -6.10 -4.34
CA ALA A 51 5.25 -6.52 -4.19
C ALA A 51 5.61 -6.71 -2.70
N VAL A 52 5.15 -5.79 -1.84
CA VAL A 52 5.29 -5.93 -0.38
C VAL A 52 4.57 -7.17 0.11
N LEU A 53 3.28 -7.34 -0.19
CA LEU A 53 2.48 -8.48 0.26
C LEU A 53 3.04 -9.83 -0.20
N ALA A 54 3.65 -9.88 -1.38
CA ALA A 54 4.26 -11.08 -1.95
C ALA A 54 5.70 -11.32 -1.47
N ASP A 55 6.28 -10.42 -0.66
CA ASP A 55 7.64 -10.58 -0.16
C ASP A 55 7.72 -11.81 0.78
N PRO A 56 8.58 -12.81 0.48
CA PRO A 56 8.73 -14.00 1.32
C PRO A 56 9.10 -13.69 2.77
N ALA A 57 9.79 -12.58 3.04
CA ALA A 57 10.18 -12.18 4.39
C ALA A 57 8.97 -11.87 5.29
N LEU A 58 7.81 -11.54 4.70
CA LEU A 58 6.57 -11.33 5.45
C LEU A 58 5.81 -12.62 5.75
N GLY A 59 6.16 -13.73 5.10
CA GLY A 59 5.51 -15.03 5.31
C GLY A 59 4.07 -15.13 4.83
N LEU A 60 3.57 -14.17 4.04
CA LEU A 60 2.20 -14.12 3.53
C LEU A 60 2.06 -14.61 2.08
N ALA A 61 3.16 -14.70 1.32
CA ALA A 61 3.15 -14.96 -0.12
C ALA A 61 2.31 -16.19 -0.50
N ASP A 62 2.49 -17.31 0.20
CA ASP A 62 1.75 -18.56 -0.06
C ASP A 62 0.26 -18.48 0.31
N ALA A 63 -0.11 -17.54 1.18
CA ALA A 63 -1.48 -17.34 1.65
C ALA A 63 -2.30 -16.37 0.78
N LEU A 64 -1.66 -15.57 -0.07
CA LEU A 64 -2.32 -14.49 -0.83
C LEU A 64 -3.51 -14.95 -1.68
N ASN A 65 -3.39 -16.11 -2.33
CA ASN A 65 -4.49 -16.69 -3.10
C ASN A 65 -5.70 -17.04 -2.21
N GLY A 66 -5.44 -17.58 -1.02
CA GLY A 66 -6.48 -17.88 -0.04
C GLY A 66 -7.12 -16.61 0.52
N MET A 67 -6.31 -15.58 0.81
CA MET A 67 -6.79 -14.28 1.26
C MET A 67 -7.69 -13.62 0.21
N ALA A 68 -7.31 -13.64 -1.07
CA ALA A 68 -8.17 -13.14 -2.13
C ALA A 68 -9.49 -13.92 -2.24
N GLY A 69 -9.45 -15.24 -2.03
CA GLY A 69 -10.65 -16.08 -1.96
C GLY A 69 -11.57 -15.67 -0.81
N LEU A 70 -11.03 -15.51 0.40
CA LEU A 70 -11.77 -15.07 1.58
C LEU A 70 -12.36 -13.66 1.41
N LEU A 71 -11.61 -12.73 0.82
CA LEU A 71 -12.09 -11.38 0.59
C LEU A 71 -13.27 -11.35 -0.39
N ASN A 72 -13.21 -12.16 -1.45
CA ASN A 72 -14.33 -12.31 -2.38
C ASN A 72 -15.56 -12.99 -1.74
N MET A 73 -15.35 -13.94 -0.83
CA MET A 73 -16.44 -14.52 -0.03
C MET A 73 -17.11 -13.47 0.85
N HIS A 74 -16.33 -12.70 1.60
CA HIS A 74 -16.83 -11.58 2.42
C HIS A 74 -17.58 -10.54 1.60
N ALA A 75 -17.10 -10.22 0.40
CA ALA A 75 -17.79 -9.32 -0.52
C ALA A 75 -19.14 -9.87 -0.99
N GLY A 76 -19.21 -11.17 -1.30
CA GLY A 76 -20.46 -11.84 -1.63
C GLY A 76 -21.47 -11.82 -0.47
N ASP A 77 -21.00 -12.01 0.75
CA ASP A 77 -21.82 -11.98 1.96
C ASP A 77 -22.32 -10.56 2.27
N TYR A 78 -21.45 -9.57 2.15
CA TYR A 78 -21.79 -8.15 2.23
C TYR A 78 -22.88 -7.81 1.21
N ALA A 79 -22.68 -8.19 -0.05
CA ALA A 79 -23.63 -7.86 -1.12
C ALA A 79 -25.02 -8.47 -0.86
N ARG A 80 -25.08 -9.72 -0.37
CA ARG A 80 -26.36 -10.35 0.01
C ARG A 80 -27.03 -9.65 1.19
N LYS A 81 -26.27 -9.25 2.20
CA LYS A 81 -26.78 -8.56 3.40
C LYS A 81 -27.33 -7.17 3.08
N HIS A 82 -26.73 -6.50 2.09
CA HIS A 82 -27.03 -5.12 1.74
C HIS A 82 -27.84 -4.97 0.42
N ASP A 83 -28.29 -6.08 -0.18
CA ASP A 83 -29.02 -6.13 -1.46
C ASP A 83 -28.26 -5.44 -2.62
N VAL A 84 -26.93 -5.58 -2.63
CA VAL A 84 -26.05 -5.04 -3.67
C VAL A 84 -25.95 -6.05 -4.80
N ARG A 85 -26.17 -5.60 -6.04
CA ARG A 85 -26.00 -6.44 -7.24
C ARG A 85 -24.56 -6.38 -7.72
N LEU A 86 -23.84 -7.49 -7.58
CA LEU A 86 -22.49 -7.64 -8.09
C LEU A 86 -22.47 -7.91 -9.61
N ASP A 87 -21.48 -7.34 -10.30
CA ASP A 87 -21.13 -7.73 -11.66
C ASP A 87 -20.38 -9.07 -11.64
N PRO A 88 -20.93 -10.13 -12.27
CA PRO A 88 -20.32 -11.46 -12.24
C PRO A 88 -19.08 -11.60 -13.14
N THR A 89 -18.73 -10.58 -13.92
CA THR A 89 -17.58 -10.62 -14.84
C THR A 89 -16.26 -10.28 -14.18
N VAL A 90 -16.29 -9.77 -12.95
CA VAL A 90 -15.11 -9.42 -12.14
C VAL A 90 -15.19 -10.10 -10.76
N PRO A 91 -14.08 -10.18 -10.00
CA PRO A 91 -14.13 -10.71 -8.63
C PRO A 91 -15.13 -9.95 -7.75
N ALA A 92 -15.79 -10.65 -6.82
CA ALA A 92 -16.86 -10.08 -6.01
C ALA A 92 -16.44 -8.81 -5.25
N PHE A 93 -15.24 -8.77 -4.68
CA PHE A 93 -14.73 -7.58 -3.99
C PHE A 93 -14.47 -6.41 -4.97
N VAL A 94 -14.04 -6.72 -6.19
CA VAL A 94 -13.80 -5.74 -7.26
C VAL A 94 -15.13 -5.19 -7.81
N ALA A 95 -16.21 -5.97 -7.78
CA ALA A 95 -17.54 -5.55 -8.19
C ALA A 95 -18.19 -4.51 -7.25
N LEU A 96 -17.73 -4.44 -5.98
CA LEU A 96 -18.18 -3.41 -5.04
C LEU A 96 -17.67 -2.02 -5.45
N SER A 97 -18.48 -0.98 -5.20
CA SER A 97 -18.05 0.41 -5.25
C SER A 97 -17.02 0.72 -4.16
N PHE A 98 -16.29 1.82 -4.31
CA PHE A 98 -15.28 2.21 -3.32
C PHE A 98 -15.87 2.33 -1.91
N ASP A 99 -17.01 3.00 -1.76
CA ASP A 99 -17.68 3.16 -0.45
C ASP A 99 -18.07 1.82 0.17
N GLU A 100 -18.56 0.87 -0.64
CA GLU A 100 -18.90 -0.48 -0.19
C GLU A 100 -17.65 -1.29 0.21
N ARG A 101 -16.56 -1.17 -0.55
CA ARG A 101 -15.27 -1.77 -0.18
C ARG A 101 -14.77 -1.20 1.14
N THR A 102 -14.82 0.12 1.31
CA THR A 102 -14.43 0.79 2.56
C THR A 102 -15.26 0.32 3.73
N ALA A 103 -16.59 0.24 3.58
CA ALA A 103 -17.48 -0.26 4.63
C ALA A 103 -17.18 -1.72 5.01
N LEU A 104 -16.91 -2.58 4.02
CA LEU A 104 -16.52 -3.96 4.28
C LEU A 104 -15.15 -4.06 4.97
N VAL A 105 -14.15 -3.31 4.51
CA VAL A 105 -12.82 -3.29 5.14
C VAL A 105 -12.89 -2.77 6.58
N GLN A 106 -13.75 -1.78 6.86
CA GLN A 106 -14.01 -1.31 8.23
C GLN A 106 -14.57 -2.42 9.12
N ASP A 107 -15.53 -3.21 8.63
CA ASP A 107 -16.08 -4.36 9.37
C ASP A 107 -15.02 -5.44 9.62
N LEU A 108 -14.24 -5.79 8.58
CA LEU A 108 -13.17 -6.80 8.67
C LEU A 108 -12.03 -6.40 9.60
N THR A 109 -11.81 -5.10 9.80
CA THR A 109 -10.77 -4.55 10.68
C THR A 109 -11.29 -4.08 12.04
N ASP A 110 -12.59 -4.23 12.29
CA ASP A 110 -13.22 -3.88 13.56
C ASP A 110 -12.60 -4.67 14.73
N PRO A 111 -12.34 -4.05 15.90
CA PRO A 111 -11.80 -4.72 17.09
C PRO A 111 -12.47 -6.04 17.49
N GLY A 112 -13.78 -6.18 17.22
CA GLY A 112 -14.56 -7.37 17.52
C GLY A 112 -14.58 -8.44 16.43
N HIS A 113 -14.03 -8.16 15.24
CA HIS A 113 -14.06 -9.11 14.13
C HIS A 113 -13.08 -10.27 14.37
N PRO A 114 -13.50 -11.55 14.21
CA PRO A 114 -12.66 -12.71 14.53
C PRO A 114 -11.40 -12.81 13.65
N GLU A 115 -11.46 -12.25 12.44
CA GLU A 115 -10.34 -12.28 11.48
C GLU A 115 -9.55 -10.97 11.46
N ARG A 116 -9.80 -10.05 12.40
CA ARG A 116 -9.22 -8.70 12.40
C ARG A 116 -7.71 -8.68 12.17
N GLU A 117 -6.97 -9.52 12.89
CA GLU A 117 -5.50 -9.49 12.86
C GLU A 117 -4.95 -9.74 11.44
N VAL A 118 -5.64 -10.56 10.64
CA VAL A 118 -5.27 -10.85 9.24
C VAL A 118 -5.48 -9.61 8.38
N TRP A 119 -6.68 -9.01 8.44
CA TRP A 119 -7.04 -7.88 7.60
C TRP A 119 -6.32 -6.59 8.01
N PHE A 120 -6.10 -6.40 9.31
CA PHE A 120 -5.31 -5.30 9.84
C PHE A 120 -3.85 -5.44 9.42
N GLY A 121 -3.26 -6.64 9.49
CA GLY A 121 -1.90 -6.89 9.01
C GLY A 121 -1.75 -6.62 7.51
N ALA A 122 -2.71 -7.07 6.68
CA ALA A 122 -2.72 -6.78 5.25
C ALA A 122 -2.82 -5.27 4.97
N ALA A 123 -3.69 -4.56 5.70
CA ALA A 123 -3.81 -3.11 5.59
C ALA A 123 -2.52 -2.39 6.01
N LEU A 124 -1.87 -2.85 7.09
CA LEU A 124 -0.57 -2.34 7.52
C LEU A 124 0.48 -2.48 6.42
N PHE A 125 0.56 -3.62 5.74
CA PHE A 125 1.51 -3.79 4.63
C PHE A 125 1.21 -2.93 3.41
N CYS A 126 -0.07 -2.66 3.12
CA CYS A 126 -0.46 -1.70 2.08
C CYS A 126 -0.01 -0.27 2.46
N THR A 127 -0.16 0.11 3.72
CA THR A 127 0.35 1.38 4.23
C THR A 127 1.88 1.45 4.17
N MET A 128 2.58 0.38 4.57
CA MET A 128 4.03 0.29 4.52
C MET A 128 4.57 0.42 3.09
N ALA A 129 3.89 -0.18 2.12
CA ALA A 129 4.25 0.00 0.71
C ALA A 129 4.31 1.49 0.35
N PHE A 130 3.34 2.28 0.82
CA PHE A 130 3.30 3.71 0.57
C PHE A 130 4.35 4.50 1.37
N ASP A 131 4.42 4.32 2.69
CA ASP A 131 5.17 5.23 3.57
C ASP A 131 6.65 4.89 3.77
N SER A 132 7.06 3.65 3.47
CA SER A 132 8.39 3.14 3.77
C SER A 132 8.99 2.32 2.64
N ALA A 133 8.18 1.83 1.69
CA ALA A 133 8.60 1.05 0.53
C ALA A 133 9.58 -0.08 0.90
N PRO A 134 9.26 -0.97 1.85
CA PRO A 134 10.23 -1.91 2.44
C PRO A 134 10.79 -2.94 1.46
N HIS A 135 10.14 -3.12 0.31
CA HIS A 135 10.55 -4.00 -0.77
C HIS A 135 11.64 -3.40 -1.68
N LEU A 136 12.06 -2.15 -1.44
CA LEU A 136 13.04 -1.42 -2.23
C LEU A 136 14.17 -0.87 -1.34
N SER A 137 15.36 -0.69 -1.93
CA SER A 137 16.35 0.22 -1.35
C SER A 137 15.78 1.64 -1.35
N THR A 138 15.88 2.38 -0.25
CA THR A 138 15.37 3.76 -0.15
C THR A 138 15.95 4.67 -1.24
N THR A 139 17.21 4.48 -1.63
CA THR A 139 17.83 5.24 -2.73
C THR A 139 17.13 5.00 -4.07
N ASP A 140 16.77 3.75 -4.33
CA ASP A 140 16.18 3.33 -5.60
C ASP A 140 14.72 3.77 -5.66
N ALA A 141 13.99 3.64 -4.55
CA ALA A 141 12.63 4.12 -4.43
C ALA A 141 12.55 5.64 -4.70
N LEU A 142 13.46 6.44 -4.12
CA LEU A 142 13.51 7.88 -4.38
C LEU A 142 13.91 8.21 -5.81
N ALA A 143 14.91 7.51 -6.36
CA ALA A 143 15.34 7.71 -7.75
C ALA A 143 14.22 7.38 -8.76
N GLN A 144 13.35 6.44 -8.43
CA GLN A 144 12.18 6.07 -9.23
C GLN A 144 10.97 6.99 -9.01
N GLY A 145 11.05 7.95 -8.08
CA GLY A 145 9.93 8.84 -7.75
C GLY A 145 8.81 8.14 -7.00
N HIS A 146 9.14 7.21 -6.09
CA HIS A 146 8.15 6.45 -5.32
C HIS A 146 7.12 7.40 -4.68
N PRO A 147 5.81 7.15 -4.87
CA PRO A 147 4.78 8.15 -4.63
C PRO A 147 4.68 8.56 -3.16
N GLY A 148 4.63 7.61 -2.23
CA GLY A 148 4.47 7.94 -0.81
C GLY A 148 5.72 8.57 -0.18
N LEU A 149 6.93 8.03 -0.42
CA LEU A 149 8.18 8.67 0.01
C LEU A 149 8.34 10.09 -0.52
N SER A 150 7.92 10.33 -1.77
CA SER A 150 7.95 11.66 -2.39
C SER A 150 6.94 12.61 -1.74
N LEU A 151 5.71 12.13 -1.46
CA LEU A 151 4.67 12.90 -0.77
C LEU A 151 5.06 13.26 0.67
N ILE A 152 5.67 12.31 1.39
CA ILE A 152 6.18 12.52 2.76
C ILE A 152 7.37 13.50 2.76
N GLY A 153 8.07 13.63 1.64
CA GLY A 153 9.21 14.54 1.50
C GLY A 153 10.51 13.95 2.02
N PHE A 154 10.73 12.64 1.82
CA PHE A 154 12.02 12.03 2.12
C PHE A 154 13.14 12.74 1.34
N ALA A 155 14.21 13.12 2.04
CA ALA A 155 15.35 13.76 1.41
C ALA A 155 16.07 12.78 0.47
N ALA A 156 16.56 13.25 -0.67
CA ALA A 156 17.50 12.47 -1.47
C ALA A 156 18.90 12.50 -0.84
N PRO A 157 19.73 11.46 -1.03
CA PRO A 157 21.14 11.56 -0.74
C PRO A 157 21.79 12.66 -1.60
N GLU A 158 22.89 13.24 -1.10
CA GLU A 158 23.70 14.17 -1.89
C GLU A 158 24.38 13.45 -3.08
N PRO A 159 24.96 14.18 -4.06
CA PRO A 159 25.55 13.56 -5.27
C PRO A 159 26.66 12.53 -5.02
N ASP A 160 27.24 12.52 -3.82
CA ASP A 160 28.23 11.53 -3.38
C ASP A 160 27.60 10.28 -2.72
N GLY A 161 26.27 10.19 -2.69
CA GLY A 161 25.50 9.09 -2.12
C GLY A 161 25.31 9.17 -0.61
N LEU A 162 25.82 10.22 0.04
CA LEU A 162 25.74 10.36 1.49
C LEU A 162 24.47 11.11 1.92
N TRP A 163 23.87 10.62 2.99
CA TRP A 163 22.68 11.19 3.60
C TRP A 163 23.10 12.23 4.62
N ARG A 164 22.84 13.49 4.33
CA ARG A 164 23.19 14.61 5.20
C ARG A 164 21.96 15.42 5.53
N PHE A 165 21.79 15.69 6.82
CA PHE A 165 20.68 16.47 7.37
C PHE A 165 21.24 17.66 8.14
N PRO A 166 21.69 18.73 7.45
CA PRO A 166 22.33 19.88 8.10
C PRO A 166 21.36 20.68 8.97
N ARG A 167 20.04 20.47 8.79
CA ARG A 167 18.98 21.03 9.63
C ARG A 167 18.47 19.95 10.57
N PHE A 168 18.45 20.25 11.87
CA PHE A 168 17.87 19.37 12.88
C PHE A 168 16.38 19.11 12.59
N SER A 169 15.90 17.89 12.83
CA SER A 169 14.51 17.49 12.55
C SER A 169 13.45 18.32 13.31
N TYR A 170 13.84 18.95 14.44
CA TYR A 170 12.98 19.87 15.21
C TYR A 170 13.34 21.34 15.00
N GLU A 171 14.15 21.65 13.98
CA GLU A 171 14.73 22.96 13.69
C GLU A 171 15.48 23.59 14.89
N ARG A 172 15.86 22.75 15.86
CA ARG A 172 16.50 23.14 17.11
C ARG A 172 17.54 22.11 17.52
N ALA A 173 18.71 22.58 17.92
CA ALA A 173 19.71 21.75 18.58
C ALA A 173 19.15 21.31 19.95
N LEU A 174 18.94 20.00 20.14
CA LEU A 174 18.40 19.46 21.40
C LEU A 174 19.49 19.15 22.43
N ALA A 175 20.75 19.07 22.01
CA ALA A 175 21.90 18.80 22.86
C ALA A 175 23.18 19.37 22.24
N ASP A 176 24.14 19.72 23.09
CA ASP A 176 25.50 20.03 22.66
C ASP A 176 26.23 18.75 22.23
N PRO A 177 27.11 18.79 21.21
CA PRO A 177 27.95 17.66 20.85
C PRO A 177 28.84 17.22 22.01
N HIS A 178 28.98 15.91 22.23
CA HIS A 178 29.91 15.39 23.24
C HIS A 178 31.36 15.76 22.86
N PRO A 179 32.25 16.08 23.82
CA PRO A 179 33.64 16.45 23.53
C PRO A 179 34.39 15.43 22.66
N ASP A 180 34.05 14.15 22.81
CA ASP A 180 34.60 13.03 22.02
C ASP A 180 33.78 12.74 20.75
N THR A 181 33.24 13.77 20.11
CA THR A 181 32.57 13.64 18.80
C THR A 181 33.50 14.17 17.71
N THR A 182 33.70 13.42 16.63
CA THR A 182 34.47 13.87 15.47
C THR A 182 33.82 15.09 14.81
N SER A 183 34.58 15.80 13.97
CA SER A 183 34.05 16.92 13.17
C SER A 183 32.93 16.53 12.20
N THR A 184 32.74 15.24 11.95
CA THR A 184 31.66 14.68 11.11
C THR A 184 30.48 14.15 11.93
N GLY A 185 30.49 14.30 13.26
CA GLY A 185 29.38 13.87 14.13
C GLY A 185 29.43 12.40 14.58
N SER A 186 30.55 11.69 14.40
CA SER A 186 30.70 10.29 14.85
C SER A 186 31.34 10.23 16.24
N PRO A 187 31.04 9.22 17.07
CA PRO A 187 31.83 8.96 18.28
C PRO A 187 33.30 8.74 17.92
N ALA A 188 34.22 9.41 18.62
CA ALA A 188 35.67 9.29 18.42
C ALA A 188 36.26 8.04 19.11
#